data_AF-A0A3L7VMX7-F1
#
_entry.id   AF-A0A3L7VMX7-F1
#
_cell.length_a   1.000
_cell.length_b   1.000
_cell.length_c   1.000
_cell.angle_alpha   90.00
_cell.angle_beta   90.00
_cell.angle_gamma   90.00
#
_symmetry.space_group_name_H-M   'P 1'
#
loop_
_entity.id
_entity.type
_entity.pdbx_description
1 polymer ?
#
loop_
_entity_poly.entity_id
_entity_poly.type
_entity_poly.pdbx_seq_one_letter_code
_entity_poly.pdbx_strand_id
1 'polypeptide(L)'
;MYRRYIWGGRRFESALGRQLPPGDDFAESWQLVDRGGDQSVVAAGPLAGMTLGDLVTSRGQELLGRHAPLKSFPLLFKFLDACQDLSVQVHPDDARAAQLGAPDRGKTEAWYV
;
A
#
# COMPACT_ATOMS: atom_id res chain seq x y z
N MET A 1 -3.82 -2.48 6.93
CA MET A 1 -5.11 -2.87 6.29
C MET A 1 -4.92 -4.21 5.58
N TYR A 2 -5.94 -5.08 5.50
CA TYR A 2 -5.82 -6.36 4.80
C TYR A 2 -6.58 -6.36 3.47
N ARG A 3 -5.97 -6.95 2.44
CA ARG A 3 -6.66 -7.32 1.19
C ARG A 3 -6.86 -8.82 1.15
N ARG A 4 -8.06 -9.19 0.72
CA ARG A 4 -8.49 -10.57 0.66
C ARG A 4 -8.57 -11.01 -0.80
N TYR A 5 -7.82 -12.04 -1.16
CA TYR A 5 -7.79 -12.62 -2.50
C TYR A 5 -7.64 -14.13 -2.38
N ILE A 6 -8.13 -14.87 -3.39
CA ILE A 6 -8.16 -16.35 -3.40
C ILE A 6 -6.78 -17.02 -3.19
N TRP A 7 -5.70 -16.32 -3.49
CA TRP A 7 -4.32 -16.80 -3.35
C TRP A 7 -3.71 -16.50 -1.97
N GLY A 8 -4.46 -15.83 -1.09
CA GLY A 8 -4.04 -15.49 0.26
C GLY A 8 -4.01 -16.68 1.22
N GLY A 9 -3.65 -16.40 2.46
CA GLY A 9 -3.51 -17.40 3.51
C GLY A 9 -3.72 -16.85 4.92
N ARG A 10 -2.97 -17.42 5.87
CA ARG A 10 -2.95 -17.00 7.29
C ARG A 10 -1.53 -16.81 7.84
N ARG A 11 -0.50 -16.78 6.99
CA ARG A 11 0.90 -16.69 7.42
C ARG A 11 1.23 -15.40 8.15
N PHE A 12 0.44 -14.34 7.99
CA PHE A 12 0.61 -13.12 8.79
C PHE A 12 0.45 -13.37 10.30
N GLU A 13 -0.25 -14.42 10.72
CA GLU A 13 -0.35 -14.78 12.14
C GLU A 13 1.00 -15.23 12.70
N SER A 14 1.67 -16.15 12.01
CA SER A 14 2.97 -16.69 12.45
C SER A 14 4.14 -15.78 12.10
N ALA A 15 4.15 -15.16 10.93
CA ALA A 15 5.28 -14.36 10.45
C ALA A 15 5.29 -12.92 11.01
N LEU A 16 4.11 -12.34 11.26
CA LEU A 16 3.97 -10.95 11.71
C LEU A 16 3.28 -10.83 13.08
N GLY A 17 2.97 -11.95 13.75
CA GLY A 17 2.32 -11.97 15.06
C GLY A 17 0.91 -11.37 15.04
N ARG A 18 0.20 -11.43 13.91
CA ARG A 18 -1.13 -10.81 13.77
C ARG A 18 -2.23 -11.74 14.30
N GLN A 19 -3.33 -11.14 14.75
CA GLN A 19 -4.59 -11.86 14.95
C GLN A 19 -5.49 -11.58 13.76
N LEU A 20 -5.78 -12.60 12.95
CA LEU A 20 -6.63 -12.46 11.78
C LEU A 20 -8.07 -12.90 12.09
N PRO A 21 -9.09 -12.17 11.61
CA PRO A 21 -10.47 -12.66 11.62
C PRO A 21 -10.62 -14.03 10.92
N PRO A 22 -11.78 -14.70 11.04
CA PRO A 22 -12.06 -15.92 10.27
C PRO A 22 -11.86 -15.74 8.75
N GLY A 23 -11.45 -16.82 8.08
CA GLY A 23 -11.12 -16.87 6.66
C GLY A 23 -9.66 -17.25 6.40
N ASP A 24 -9.34 -17.60 5.16
CA ASP A 24 -8.05 -18.16 4.74
C ASP A 24 -7.50 -17.51 3.46
N ASP A 25 -8.01 -16.34 3.12
CA ASP A 25 -7.77 -15.57 1.90
C ASP A 25 -7.05 -14.24 2.19
N PHE A 26 -6.34 -14.10 3.32
CA PHE A 26 -5.60 -12.87 3.64
C PHE A 26 -4.32 -12.81 2.81
N ALA A 27 -4.37 -12.00 1.76
CA ALA A 27 -3.41 -12.02 0.68
C ALA A 27 -2.38 -10.89 0.79
N GLU A 28 -2.84 -9.68 1.15
CA GLU A 28 -1.95 -8.53 1.33
C GLU A 28 -2.17 -7.86 2.69
N SER A 29 -1.09 -7.45 3.33
CA SER A 29 -1.13 -6.56 4.49
C SER A 29 -0.48 -5.23 4.14
N TRP A 30 -1.31 -4.25 3.80
CA TRP A 30 -0.85 -2.89 3.47
C TRP A 30 -0.44 -2.17 4.75
N GLN A 31 0.86 -1.86 4.82
CA GLN A 31 1.47 -1.17 5.96
C GLN A 31 1.48 0.35 5.75
N LEU A 32 1.72 0.78 4.51
CA LEU A 32 1.80 2.19 4.15
C LEU A 32 1.06 2.43 2.84
N VAL A 33 -0.02 3.21 2.88
CA VAL A 33 -0.84 3.53 1.71
C VAL A 33 -1.43 4.94 1.81
N ASP A 34 -1.48 5.61 0.66
CA ASP A 34 -2.22 6.84 0.40
C ASP A 34 -2.81 6.72 -1.01
N ARG A 35 -3.94 6.03 -1.14
CA ARG A 35 -4.58 5.77 -2.43
C ARG A 35 -6.11 5.80 -2.32
N GLY A 36 -6.70 6.90 -2.74
CA GLY A 36 -8.16 7.07 -2.72
C GLY A 36 -8.71 6.91 -1.30
N GLY A 37 -9.73 6.07 -1.13
CA GLY A 37 -10.31 5.76 0.17
C GLY A 37 -9.41 4.91 1.09
N ASP A 38 -8.31 4.39 0.57
CA ASP A 38 -7.39 3.56 1.33
C ASP A 38 -6.24 4.42 1.88
N GLN A 39 -6.30 4.67 3.18
CA GLN A 39 -5.37 5.54 3.88
C GLN A 39 -4.77 4.84 5.08
N SER A 40 -3.45 4.85 5.19
CA SER A 40 -2.77 4.58 6.45
C SER A 40 -3.05 5.74 7.41
N VAL A 41 -3.34 5.41 8.67
CA VAL A 41 -3.63 6.37 9.73
C VAL A 41 -2.54 6.31 10.78
N VAL A 42 -2.07 7.48 11.24
CA VAL A 42 -1.07 7.56 12.31
C VAL A 42 -1.66 6.95 13.58
N ALA A 43 -0.99 5.92 14.11
CA ALA A 43 -1.51 5.15 15.23
C ALA A 43 -1.33 5.83 16.61
N ALA A 44 -0.32 6.69 16.77
CA ALA A 44 0.04 7.25 18.07
C ALA A 44 0.81 8.59 17.95
N GLY A 45 0.90 9.31 19.07
CA GLY A 45 1.60 10.59 19.18
C GLY A 45 0.75 11.80 18.78
N PRO A 46 1.35 13.00 18.66
CA PRO A 46 0.62 14.26 18.44
C PRO A 46 -0.17 14.33 17.13
N LEU A 47 0.15 13.48 16.16
CA LEU A 47 -0.50 13.42 14.85
C LEU A 47 -1.45 12.22 14.74
N ALA A 48 -1.70 11.50 15.84
CA ALA A 48 -2.58 10.33 15.84
C ALA A 48 -3.96 10.66 15.24
N GLY A 49 -4.47 9.75 14.41
CA GLY A 49 -5.74 9.94 13.70
C GLY A 49 -5.63 10.68 12.38
N MET A 50 -4.52 11.36 12.08
CA MET A 50 -4.28 11.93 10.74
C MET A 50 -4.02 10.82 9.72
N THR A 51 -4.52 11.00 8.49
CA THR A 51 -4.20 10.11 7.37
C THR A 51 -2.82 10.45 6.79
N LEU A 52 -2.22 9.49 6.08
CA LEU A 52 -0.99 9.74 5.35
C LEU A 52 -1.18 10.84 4.28
N GLY A 53 -2.33 10.85 3.58
CA GLY A 53 -2.68 11.93 2.65
C GLY A 53 -2.76 13.31 3.31
N ASP A 54 -3.31 13.40 4.53
CA ASP A 54 -3.32 14.66 5.30
C ASP A 54 -1.90 15.14 5.57
N LEU A 55 -0.99 14.25 5.95
CA LEU A 55 0.41 14.59 6.20
C LEU A 55 1.16 14.99 4.93
N VAL A 56 0.90 14.32 3.81
CA VAL A 56 1.46 14.69 2.51
C VAL A 56 1.04 16.12 2.12
N THR A 57 -0.23 16.46 2.35
CA THR A 57 -0.78 17.77 1.97
C THR A 57 -0.38 18.88 2.93
N SER A 58 -0.48 18.64 4.25
CA SER A 58 -0.27 19.67 5.28
C SER A 58 1.19 19.78 5.75
N ARG A 59 1.98 18.71 5.63
CA ARG A 59 3.36 18.62 6.13
C ARG A 59 4.34 18.03 5.10
N GLY A 60 4.02 18.18 3.81
CA GLY A 60 4.77 17.55 2.72
C GLY A 60 6.28 17.82 2.75
N GLN A 61 6.71 19.05 3.04
CA GLN A 61 8.13 19.38 3.12
C GLN A 61 8.87 18.60 4.22
N GLU A 62 8.24 18.40 5.37
CA GLU A 62 8.82 17.66 6.50
C GLU A 62 8.83 16.15 6.23
N LEU A 63 7.77 15.64 5.58
CA LEU A 63 7.59 14.22 5.32
C LEU A 63 8.41 13.73 4.10
N LEU A 64 8.45 14.51 3.02
CA LEU A 64 8.98 14.12 1.71
C LEU A 64 10.28 14.85 1.37
N GLY A 65 10.69 15.85 2.17
CA GLY A 65 11.89 16.65 1.94
C GLY A 65 11.87 17.32 0.57
N ARG A 66 12.98 17.18 -0.18
CA ARG A 66 13.14 17.77 -1.52
C ARG A 66 12.14 17.27 -2.57
N HIS A 67 11.42 16.17 -2.29
CA HIS A 67 10.43 15.61 -3.21
C HIS A 67 9.04 16.24 -3.04
N ALA A 68 8.85 17.09 -2.02
CA ALA A 68 7.65 17.90 -1.90
C ALA A 68 7.62 19.04 -2.94
N PRO A 69 6.42 19.51 -3.36
CA PRO A 69 5.11 18.99 -2.98
C PRO A 69 4.68 17.78 -3.84
N LEU A 70 3.96 16.83 -3.24
CA LEU A 70 3.26 15.77 -3.96
C LEU A 70 1.77 15.80 -3.61
N LYS A 71 0.92 15.30 -4.53
CA LYS A 71 -0.52 15.16 -4.31
C LYS A 71 -0.90 13.93 -3.46
N SER A 72 -0.02 12.94 -3.44
CA SER A 72 -0.18 11.70 -2.67
C SER A 72 1.19 11.07 -2.45
N PHE A 73 1.32 10.27 -1.40
CA PHE A 73 2.55 9.54 -1.09
C PHE A 73 2.99 8.68 -2.28
N PRO A 74 4.30 8.62 -2.61
CA PRO A 74 4.75 8.01 -3.86
C PRO A 74 4.77 6.48 -3.85
N LEU A 75 4.70 5.84 -2.69
CA LEU A 75 4.92 4.39 -2.55
C LEU A 75 3.78 3.68 -1.81
N LEU A 76 3.58 2.42 -2.15
CA LEU A 76 2.77 1.45 -1.40
C LEU A 76 3.73 0.42 -0.79
N PHE A 77 3.67 0.23 0.53
CA PHE A 77 4.39 -0.84 1.21
C PHE A 77 3.42 -1.89 1.74
N LYS A 78 3.66 -3.16 1.39
CA LYS A 78 2.82 -4.29 1.76
C LYS A 78 3.61 -5.57 1.98
N PHE A 79 3.09 -6.41 2.86
CA PHE A 79 3.45 -7.83 2.92
C PHE A 79 2.48 -8.64 2.06
N LEU A 80 2.99 -9.71 1.45
CA LEU A 80 2.22 -10.66 0.65
C LEU A 80 2.27 -12.03 1.32
N ASP A 81 1.11 -12.67 1.45
CA ASP A 81 1.01 -14.09 1.77
C ASP A 81 0.55 -14.82 0.50
N ALA A 82 1.51 -15.21 -0.33
CA ALA A 82 1.28 -15.87 -1.61
C ALA A 82 1.19 -17.40 -1.41
N CYS A 83 0.04 -17.88 -0.92
CA CYS A 83 -0.21 -19.32 -0.69
C CYS A 83 -0.56 -20.09 -1.96
N GLN A 84 -0.91 -19.40 -3.04
CA GLN A 84 -1.12 -19.96 -4.38
C GLN A 84 -0.41 -19.11 -5.42
N ASP A 85 -0.31 -19.61 -6.65
CA ASP A 85 0.27 -18.87 -7.76
C ASP A 85 -0.56 -17.62 -8.07
N LEU A 86 0.13 -16.48 -8.20
CA LEU A 86 -0.45 -15.24 -8.70
C LEU A 86 -0.42 -15.23 -10.24
N SER A 87 -1.26 -14.38 -10.83
CA SER A 87 -1.21 -14.17 -12.28
C SER A 87 0.14 -13.62 -12.73
N VAL A 88 0.55 -13.99 -13.94
CA VAL A 88 1.64 -13.31 -14.66
C VAL A 88 1.18 -11.89 -14.99
N GLN A 89 1.97 -10.89 -14.60
CA GLN A 89 1.60 -9.47 -14.71
C GLN A 89 2.72 -8.67 -15.40
N VAL A 90 2.31 -7.65 -16.15
CA VAL A 90 3.20 -6.59 -16.66
C VAL A 90 2.60 -5.26 -16.26
N HIS A 91 3.43 -4.35 -15.78
CA HIS A 91 3.00 -3.04 -15.30
C HIS A 91 3.39 -1.94 -16.28
N PRO A 92 2.51 -0.94 -16.50
CA PRO A 92 2.85 0.22 -17.32
C PRO A 92 3.89 1.10 -16.60
N ASP A 93 4.69 1.81 -17.39
CA ASP A 93 5.43 2.99 -16.93
C ASP A 93 4.48 4.18 -16.74
N ASP A 94 5.01 5.31 -16.25
CA ASP A 94 4.20 6.52 -16.00
C ASP A 94 3.54 7.05 -17.28
N ALA A 95 4.26 7.03 -18.41
CA ALA A 95 3.77 7.55 -19.68
C ALA A 95 2.58 6.72 -20.20
N ARG A 96 2.66 5.40 -20.11
CA ARG A 96 1.58 4.49 -20.52
C ARG A 96 0.42 4.52 -19.53
N ALA A 97 0.69 4.56 -18.23
CA ALA A 97 -0.35 4.58 -17.20
C ALA A 97 -1.25 5.83 -17.31
N ALA A 98 -0.67 6.97 -17.67
CA ALA A 98 -1.41 8.22 -17.90
C ALA A 98 -2.38 8.16 -19.10
N GLN A 99 -2.22 7.21 -20.02
CA GLN A 99 -3.05 7.05 -21.22
C GLN A 99 -4.17 6.02 -21.06
N LEU A 100 -4.20 5.28 -19.95
CA LEU A 100 -5.23 4.26 -19.70
C LEU A 100 -6.57 4.90 -19.31
N GLY A 101 -7.67 4.16 -19.43
CA GLY A 101 -9.02 4.66 -19.17
C GLY A 101 -9.24 5.23 -17.76
N ALA A 102 -8.42 4.81 -16.80
CA ALA A 102 -8.24 5.49 -15.52
C ALA A 102 -6.76 5.87 -15.40
N PRO A 103 -6.39 7.14 -15.70
CA PRO A 103 -5.02 7.60 -15.59
C PRO A 103 -4.49 7.42 -14.17
N ASP A 104 -3.34 6.76 -14.03
CA ASP A 104 -2.65 6.51 -12.75
C ASP A 104 -1.12 6.65 -12.95
N ARG A 105 -0.34 6.49 -11.88
CA ARG A 105 1.12 6.35 -11.95
C ARG A 105 1.49 4.97 -12.50
N GLY A 106 2.68 4.89 -13.08
CA GLY A 106 3.31 3.62 -13.41
C GLY A 106 3.55 2.79 -12.17
N LYS A 107 3.72 1.47 -12.35
CA LYS A 107 3.93 0.54 -11.24
C LYS A 107 5.25 -0.19 -11.40
N THR A 108 6.33 0.50 -11.01
CA THR A 108 7.61 -0.16 -10.72
C THR A 108 7.53 -0.77 -9.33
N GLU A 109 8.01 -2.01 -9.16
CA GLU A 109 8.00 -2.70 -7.89
C GLU A 109 9.31 -3.46 -7.65
N ALA A 110 9.53 -3.80 -6.37
CA ALA A 110 10.64 -4.62 -5.93
C ALA A 110 10.15 -5.57 -4.85
N TRP A 111 10.76 -6.75 -4.79
CA TRP A 111 10.40 -7.81 -3.87
C TRP A 111 11.60 -8.13 -2.99
N TYR A 112 11.35 -8.27 -1.70
CA TYR A 112 12.32 -8.81 -0.75
C TYR A 112 11.76 -10.14 -0.23
N VAL A 113 12.58 -11.18 -0.30
CA VAL A 113 12.22 -12.57 0.03
C VAL A 113 13.04 -13.02 1.22
#